data_AF-A0ABD6D2U3-F1
#
_entry.id   AF-A0ABD6D2U3-F1
#
_cell.length_a   1.000
_cell.length_b   1.000
_cell.length_c   1.000
_cell.angle_alpha   90.00
_cell.angle_beta   90.00
_cell.angle_gamma   90.00
#
_symmetry.space_group_name_H-M   'P 1'
#
loop_
_entity.id
_entity.type
_entity.pdbx_description
1 polymer ?
#
loop_
_entity_poly.entity_id
_entity_poly.type
_entity_poly.pdbx_seq_one_letter_code
_entity_poly.pdbx_strand_id
1 'polypeptide(L)'
;MADFTVVVADPEDGSTYQLDVDGQDANRFVGRDIGEEVDGGAVGLDGYTLEITGGSDETGRPMRENVPGSNIKQLLLDGGVGFEPSRDGERKRITVRGRKVSDETAQINAKVTDSDEGVAEVLGESDDDE
;
A
#
# COMPACT_ATOMS: atom_id res chain seq x y z
N MET A 1 -18.62 1.38 1.75
CA MET A 1 -17.82 0.92 0.60
C MET A 1 -16.40 0.81 1.11
N ALA A 2 -15.48 0.20 0.38
CA ALA A 2 -14.08 0.35 0.77
C ALA A 2 -13.67 1.80 0.46
N ASP A 3 -12.99 2.42 1.41
CA ASP A 3 -12.41 3.75 1.33
C ASP A 3 -11.00 3.66 1.93
N PHE A 4 -9.98 4.02 1.16
CA PHE A 4 -8.59 4.05 1.62
C PHE A 4 -7.74 4.98 0.78
N THR A 5 -6.65 5.46 1.36
CA THR A 5 -5.65 6.27 0.64
C THR A 5 -4.65 5.35 -0.06
N VAL A 6 -4.39 5.58 -1.34
CA VAL A 6 -3.33 4.91 -2.09
C VAL A 6 -2.15 5.85 -2.23
N VAL A 7 -0.99 5.37 -1.79
CA VAL A 7 0.29 6.06 -1.89
C VAL A 7 1.05 5.45 -3.07
N VAL A 8 1.17 6.20 -4.16
CA VAL A 8 1.84 5.79 -5.39
C VAL A 8 3.24 6.36 -5.42
N ALA A 9 4.25 5.49 -5.42
CA ALA A 9 5.64 5.87 -5.59
C ALA A 9 6.06 5.75 -7.06
N ASP A 10 6.71 6.80 -7.57
CA ASP A 10 7.43 6.78 -8.83
C ASP A 10 8.91 6.46 -8.56
N PRO A 11 9.41 5.25 -8.92
CA PRO A 11 10.79 4.89 -8.69
C PRO A 11 11.79 5.61 -9.59
N GLU A 12 11.36 6.21 -10.71
CA GLU A 12 12.23 6.92 -11.65
C GLU A 12 12.64 8.29 -11.09
N ASP A 13 11.66 9.05 -10.60
CA ASP A 13 11.87 10.39 -10.02
C ASP A 13 12.01 10.38 -8.49
N GLY A 14 11.61 9.30 -7.82
CA GLY A 14 11.64 9.16 -6.36
C GLY A 14 10.49 9.88 -5.63
N SER A 15 9.55 10.44 -6.39
CA SER A 15 8.37 11.15 -5.87
C SER A 15 7.31 10.18 -5.36
N THR A 16 6.40 10.69 -4.53
CA THR A 16 5.29 9.89 -4.00
C THR A 16 4.03 10.73 -3.88
N TYR A 17 2.93 10.17 -4.37
CA TYR A 17 1.64 10.84 -4.53
C TYR A 17 0.61 10.14 -3.65
N GLN A 18 -0.18 10.92 -2.89
CA GLN A 18 -1.27 10.38 -2.07
C GLN A 18 -2.60 10.68 -2.74
N LEU A 19 -3.37 9.62 -3.00
CA LEU A 19 -4.61 9.68 -3.75
C LEU A 19 -5.70 8.93 -2.97
N ASP A 20 -6.80 9.61 -2.66
CA ASP A 20 -7.94 8.98 -2.01
C ASP A 20 -8.78 8.24 -3.05
N VAL A 21 -9.10 6.98 -2.78
CA VAL A 21 -9.93 6.14 -3.65
C VAL A 21 -11.13 5.60 -2.90
N ASP A 22 -12.29 5.71 -3.54
CA ASP A 22 -13.57 5.33 -2.99
C ASP A 22 -14.36 4.45 -3.96
N GLY A 23 -15.37 3.76 -3.46
CA GLY A 23 -16.40 3.16 -4.30
C GLY A 23 -15.86 2.12 -5.28
N GLN A 24 -16.07 2.32 -6.58
CA GLN A 24 -15.65 1.35 -7.60
C GLN A 24 -14.13 1.26 -7.77
N ASP A 25 -13.41 2.36 -7.52
CA ASP A 25 -11.95 2.43 -7.66
C ASP A 25 -11.27 1.66 -6.53
N ALA A 26 -11.73 1.86 -5.29
CA ALA A 26 -11.28 1.07 -4.13
C ALA A 26 -11.52 -0.45 -4.31
N ASN A 27 -12.65 -0.84 -4.89
CA ASN A 27 -12.98 -2.24 -5.13
C ASN A 27 -11.99 -2.97 -6.06
N ARG A 28 -11.21 -2.25 -6.87
CA ARG A 28 -10.19 -2.86 -7.75
C ARG A 28 -9.00 -3.41 -6.97
N PHE A 29 -8.74 -2.88 -5.78
CA PHE A 29 -7.66 -3.36 -4.90
C PHE A 29 -8.14 -4.44 -3.92
N VAL A 30 -9.43 -4.43 -3.53
CA VAL A 30 -9.97 -5.39 -2.57
C VAL A 30 -9.77 -6.83 -3.07
N GLY A 31 -9.22 -7.68 -2.20
CA GLY A 31 -8.95 -9.08 -2.50
C GLY A 31 -7.59 -9.37 -3.12
N ARG A 32 -6.87 -8.33 -3.56
CA ARG A 32 -5.47 -8.42 -3.99
C ARG A 32 -4.53 -8.60 -2.81
N ASP A 33 -3.43 -9.29 -3.04
CA ASP A 33 -2.35 -9.50 -2.09
C ASP A 33 -1.19 -8.55 -2.37
N ILE A 34 -0.39 -8.24 -1.34
CA ILE A 34 0.92 -7.59 -1.53
C ILE A 34 1.76 -8.40 -2.52
N GLY A 35 2.37 -7.69 -3.47
CA GLY A 35 3.15 -8.20 -4.60
C GLY A 35 2.34 -8.43 -5.87
N GLU A 36 1.02 -8.21 -5.84
CA GLU A 36 0.20 -8.26 -7.05
C GLU A 36 0.10 -6.90 -7.76
N GLU A 37 -0.09 -6.97 -9.08
CA GLU A 37 -0.27 -5.82 -9.94
C GLU A 37 -1.75 -5.41 -10.08
N VAL A 38 -1.99 -4.11 -10.17
CA VAL A 38 -3.29 -3.46 -10.33
C VAL A 38 -3.19 -2.38 -11.40
N ASP A 39 -4.27 -2.20 -12.15
CA ASP A 39 -4.42 -1.15 -13.16
C ASP A 39 -4.40 0.25 -12.51
N GLY A 40 -3.54 1.13 -13.02
CA GLY A 40 -3.35 2.49 -12.53
C GLY A 40 -4.54 3.41 -12.76
N GLY A 41 -5.48 3.05 -13.64
CA GLY A 41 -6.72 3.82 -13.85
C GLY A 41 -7.57 3.92 -12.57
N ALA A 42 -7.38 3.02 -11.60
CA ALA A 42 -8.01 3.10 -10.29
C ALA A 42 -7.59 4.35 -9.48
N VAL A 43 -6.48 4.99 -9.82
CA VAL A 43 -5.95 6.20 -9.17
C VAL A 43 -5.74 7.35 -10.16
N GLY A 44 -6.39 7.30 -11.33
CA GLY A 44 -6.24 8.33 -12.37
C GLY A 44 -4.95 8.23 -13.19
N LEU A 45 -4.23 7.11 -13.11
CA LEU A 45 -3.05 6.81 -13.92
C LEU A 45 -3.39 5.81 -15.03
N ASP A 46 -4.24 6.24 -15.97
CA ASP A 46 -4.66 5.41 -17.09
C ASP A 46 -3.45 4.94 -17.92
N GLY A 47 -3.35 3.64 -18.17
CA GLY A 47 -2.22 3.03 -18.91
C GLY A 47 -1.06 2.55 -18.03
N TYR A 48 -1.03 2.92 -16.75
CA TYR A 48 0.05 2.52 -15.83
C TYR A 48 -0.26 1.20 -15.14
N THR A 49 0.80 0.48 -14.76
CA THR A 49 0.70 -0.70 -13.90
C THR A 49 1.33 -0.44 -12.54
N LEU A 50 0.55 -0.69 -11.48
CA LEU A 50 0.95 -0.49 -10.09
C LEU A 50 1.15 -1.84 -9.40
N GLU A 51 2.28 -2.02 -8.70
CA GLU A 51 2.49 -3.17 -7.81
C GLU A 51 2.20 -2.76 -6.37
N ILE A 52 1.34 -3.52 -5.68
CA ILE A 52 1.08 -3.32 -4.24
C ILE A 52 2.31 -3.77 -3.44
N THR A 53 2.98 -2.84 -2.77
CA THR A 53 4.18 -3.12 -1.97
C THR A 53 3.89 -3.32 -0.48
N GLY A 54 2.78 -2.75 0.01
CA GLY A 54 2.44 -2.81 1.42
C GLY A 54 1.20 -2.00 1.77
N GLY A 55 1.01 -1.73 3.06
CA GLY A 55 -0.10 -0.95 3.55
C GLY A 55 -0.29 -1.08 5.05
N SER A 56 -1.37 -0.49 5.54
CA SER A 56 -1.78 -0.52 6.94
C SER A 56 -3.30 -0.60 7.05
N ASP A 57 -3.77 -1.01 8.23
CA ASP A 57 -5.19 -0.97 8.55
C ASP A 57 -5.61 0.25 9.35
N GLU A 58 -6.91 0.35 9.60
CA GLU A 58 -7.55 1.42 10.39
C GLU A 58 -6.93 1.64 11.78
N THR A 59 -6.25 0.63 12.36
CA THR A 59 -5.58 0.74 13.67
C THR A 59 -4.07 1.02 13.52
N GLY A 60 -3.59 1.24 12.30
CA GLY A 60 -2.18 1.46 11.98
C GLY A 60 -1.33 0.19 12.04
N ARG A 61 -1.94 -1.01 12.09
CA ARG A 61 -1.17 -2.26 12.05
C ARG A 61 -0.65 -2.46 10.63
N PRO A 62 0.64 -2.77 10.44
CA PRO A 62 1.17 -2.95 9.10
C PRO A 62 0.68 -4.26 8.49
N MET A 63 0.42 -4.23 7.18
CA MET A 63 0.19 -5.43 6.39
C MET A 63 1.52 -6.13 6.13
N ARG A 64 1.54 -7.46 6.18
CA ARG A 64 2.78 -8.26 6.04
C ARG A 64 2.64 -9.33 4.96
N GLU A 65 3.51 -9.30 3.96
CA GLU A 65 3.52 -10.21 2.79
C GLU A 65 3.47 -11.70 3.18
N ASN A 66 4.15 -12.08 4.26
CA ASN A 66 4.30 -13.47 4.69
C ASN A 66 3.09 -14.00 5.48
N VAL A 67 2.04 -13.17 5.65
CA VAL A 67 0.83 -13.53 6.41
C VAL A 67 -0.33 -13.65 5.43
N PRO A 68 -0.85 -14.87 5.18
CA PRO A 68 -1.93 -15.04 4.21
C PRO A 68 -3.28 -14.55 4.75
N GLY A 69 -4.11 -14.06 3.82
CA GLY A 69 -5.45 -13.56 4.08
C GLY A 69 -5.47 -12.09 4.51
N SER A 70 -6.65 -11.60 4.87
CA SER A 70 -6.87 -10.21 5.32
C SER A 70 -6.93 -10.08 6.84
N ASN A 71 -7.11 -11.20 7.56
CA ASN A 71 -7.26 -11.21 9.01
C ASN A 71 -5.97 -10.79 9.73
N ILE A 72 -6.14 -10.25 10.93
CA ILE A 72 -5.04 -9.98 11.85
C ILE A 72 -4.48 -11.27 12.44
N LYS A 73 -3.15 -11.30 12.65
CA LYS A 73 -2.47 -12.40 13.34
C LYS A 73 -1.43 -11.87 14.32
N GLN A 74 -1.29 -12.56 15.44
CA GLN A 74 -0.23 -12.31 16.40
C GLN A 74 0.98 -13.20 16.10
N LEU A 75 2.13 -12.59 15.85
CA LEU A 75 3.38 -13.28 15.51
C LEU A 75 4.46 -12.94 16.53
N LEU A 76 5.32 -13.91 16.85
CA LEU A 76 6.55 -13.66 17.60
C LEU A 76 7.64 -13.22 16.60
N LEU A 77 7.91 -11.92 16.55
CA LEU A 77 8.85 -11.30 15.62
C LEU A 77 10.21 -11.10 16.28
N ASP A 78 11.27 -11.25 15.49
CA ASP A 78 12.66 -10.91 15.80
C ASP A 78 13.17 -9.68 15.01
N GLY A 79 12.36 -9.17 14.07
CA GLY A 79 12.60 -7.91 13.37
C GLY A 79 11.71 -7.76 12.11
N GLY A 80 11.95 -6.69 11.34
CA GLY A 80 11.31 -6.42 10.05
C GLY A 80 10.01 -5.62 10.13
N VAL A 81 9.11 -5.84 9.17
CA VAL A 81 7.84 -5.09 9.07
C VAL A 81 7.03 -5.16 10.37
N GLY A 82 6.83 -4.01 11.00
CA GLY A 82 6.11 -3.85 12.26
C GLY A 82 6.93 -4.11 13.53
N PHE A 83 8.24 -4.41 13.43
CA PHE A 83 9.10 -4.57 14.60
C PHE A 83 10.57 -4.18 14.33
N GLU A 84 11.02 -3.13 15.01
CA GLU A 84 12.44 -2.78 15.11
C GLU A 84 12.99 -3.22 16.49
N PRO A 85 13.83 -4.26 16.57
CA PRO A 85 14.39 -4.73 17.84
C PRO A 85 15.39 -3.72 18.41
N SER A 86 15.30 -3.46 19.72
CA SER A 86 16.22 -2.49 20.38
C SER A 86 17.55 -3.11 20.83
N ARG A 87 17.66 -4.44 20.79
CA ARG A 87 18.84 -5.19 21.20
C ARG A 87 18.91 -6.53 20.48
N ASP A 88 20.11 -7.07 20.38
CA ASP A 88 20.35 -8.37 19.76
C ASP A 88 19.58 -9.49 20.49
N GLY A 89 18.96 -10.37 19.71
CA GLY A 89 18.14 -11.48 20.23
C GLY A 89 16.79 -11.08 20.81
N GLU A 90 16.37 -9.82 20.70
CA GLU A 90 15.04 -9.40 21.17
C GLU A 90 13.93 -9.98 20.29
N ARG A 91 12.90 -10.55 20.95
CA ARG A 91 11.70 -11.03 20.28
C ARG A 91 10.47 -10.46 20.94
N LYS A 92 9.52 -9.99 20.15
CA LYS A 92 8.26 -9.43 20.66
C LYS A 92 7.07 -10.03 19.92
N ARG A 93 6.02 -10.34 20.68
CA ARG A 93 4.75 -10.77 20.09
C ARG A 93 3.96 -9.55 19.63
N ILE A 94 3.80 -9.38 18.32
CA ILE A 94 3.17 -8.22 17.69
C ILE A 94 2.00 -8.68 16.81
N THR A 95 0.93 -7.90 16.82
CA THR A 95 -0.22 -8.10 15.94
C THR A 95 0.03 -7.39 14.62
N VAL A 96 -0.06 -8.11 13.52
CA VAL A 96 0.07 -7.60 12.15
C VAL A 96 -1.17 -7.96 11.35
N ARG A 97 -1.41 -7.25 10.24
CA ARG A 97 -2.45 -7.61 9.28
C ARG A 97 -1.90 -8.53 8.20
N GLY A 98 -2.76 -9.40 7.68
CA GLY A 98 -2.43 -10.22 6.53
C GLY A 98 -2.16 -9.41 5.26
N ARG A 99 -1.59 -10.06 4.25
CA ARG A 99 -1.17 -9.46 2.99
C ARG A 99 -2.31 -9.06 2.06
N LYS A 100 -3.54 -9.54 2.30
CA LYS A 100 -4.70 -9.29 1.45
C LYS A 100 -5.38 -7.98 1.81
N VAL A 101 -5.58 -7.13 0.81
CA VAL A 101 -6.36 -5.90 0.92
C VAL A 101 -7.84 -6.22 1.17
N SER A 102 -8.46 -5.47 2.05
CA SER A 102 -9.85 -5.65 2.48
C SER A 102 -10.45 -4.31 2.90
N ASP A 103 -11.74 -4.28 3.22
CA ASP A 103 -12.45 -3.06 3.63
C ASP A 103 -11.91 -2.39 4.90
N GLU A 104 -11.19 -3.12 5.77
CA GLU A 104 -10.54 -2.54 6.96
C GLU A 104 -9.10 -2.05 6.68
N THR A 105 -8.66 -2.05 5.42
CA THR A 105 -7.40 -1.43 5.00
C THR A 105 -7.60 0.07 4.98
N ALA A 106 -6.70 0.84 5.60
CA ALA A 106 -6.76 2.30 5.62
C ALA A 106 -5.83 2.95 4.58
N GLN A 107 -4.69 2.30 4.31
CA GLN A 107 -3.73 2.78 3.34
C GLN A 107 -3.11 1.62 2.56
N ILE A 108 -2.91 1.84 1.25
CA ILE A 108 -2.15 0.95 0.38
C ILE A 108 -0.91 1.69 -0.12
N ASN A 109 0.24 1.04 -0.09
CA ASN A 109 1.45 1.53 -0.73
C ASN A 109 1.65 0.78 -2.04
N ALA A 110 1.78 1.51 -3.14
CA ALA A 110 2.01 0.95 -4.46
C ALA A 110 3.19 1.65 -5.13
N LYS A 111 3.86 0.96 -6.05
CA LYS A 111 4.90 1.53 -6.89
C LYS A 111 4.51 1.38 -8.36
N VAL A 112 4.91 2.33 -9.20
CA VAL A 112 4.80 2.19 -10.65
C VAL A 112 5.81 1.15 -11.13
N THR A 113 5.36 0.25 -12.00
CA THR A 113 6.19 -0.84 -12.58
C THR A 113 6.32 -0.74 -14.09
N ASP A 114 5.30 -0.20 -14.76
CA ASP A 114 5.28 0.05 -16.19
C ASP A 114 4.66 1.45 -16.40
N SER A 115 5.39 2.31 -17.11
CA SER A 115 5.07 3.72 -17.35
C SER A 115 5.26 4.05 -18.83
N ASP A 116 4.27 4.73 -19.43
CA ASP A 116 4.40 5.33 -20.77
C ASP A 116 4.93 6.77 -20.71
N GLU A 117 4.59 7.54 -19.65
CA GLU A 117 4.96 8.95 -19.40
C GLU A 117 5.31 9.19 -17.91
N GLY A 118 5.79 10.38 -17.52
CA GLY A 118 6.09 10.70 -16.12
C GLY A 118 4.82 10.84 -15.27
N VAL A 119 4.79 10.24 -14.07
CA VAL A 119 3.60 10.27 -13.18
C VAL A 119 3.20 11.70 -12.81
N ALA A 120 4.19 12.59 -12.64
CA ALA A 120 3.98 14.00 -12.35
C ALA A 120 3.22 14.74 -13.47
N GLU A 121 3.46 14.36 -14.73
CA GLU A 121 2.82 14.99 -15.89
C GLU A 121 1.34 14.59 -15.99
N VAL A 122 1.01 13.36 -15.58
CA VAL A 122 -0.36 12.82 -15.61
C VAL A 122 -1.18 13.31 -14.42
N LEU A 123 -0.61 13.32 -13.22
CA LEU A 123 -1.30 13.80 -12.01
C LEU A 123 -1.38 15.34 -11.95
N GLY A 124 -0.64 16.04 -12.80
CA GLY A 124 -0.76 17.48 -12.99
C GLY A 124 -0.46 18.27 -11.73
N GLU A 125 0.61 17.93 -11.00
CA GLU A 125 1.07 18.75 -9.87
C GLU A 125 1.53 20.12 -10.38
N SER A 126 0.56 21.05 -10.38
CA SER A 126 0.78 22.44 -10.04
C SER A 126 0.90 22.48 -8.52
N ASP A 127 1.97 23.10 -8.02
CA ASP A 127 2.13 23.44 -6.61
C ASP A 127 0.86 24.13 -6.08
N ASP A 128 0.06 23.42 -5.28
CA ASP A 128 -0.92 24.02 -4.37
C ASP A 128 -0.55 23.57 -2.95
N ASP A 129 0.57 24.14 -2.47
CA ASP A 129 0.85 24.31 -1.05
C ASP A 129 -0.20 25.25 -0.43
N GLU A 130 -0.94 24.79 0.58
CA GLU A 130 -1.48 25.66 1.64
C GLU A 130 -1.47 24.97 3.03
#